data_AF-A0A1C7N4I3-F1
#
_entry.id   AF-A0A1C7N4I3-F1
#
_cell.length_a   1.000
_cell.length_b   1.000
_cell.length_c   1.000
_cell.angle_alpha   90.00
_cell.angle_beta   90.00
_cell.angle_gamma   90.00
#
_symmetry.space_group_name_H-M   'P 1'
#
loop_
_entity.id
_entity.type
_entity.pdbx_description
1 polymer ?
#
loop_
_entity_poly.entity_id
_entity_poly.type
_entity_poly.pdbx_seq_one_letter_code
_entity_poly.pdbx_strand_id
1 'polypeptide(L)'
;MIVLDTHADCWSYVNEGNQNLVIRYEGNDTLFNRDGEVRELDEQTIVFKQQFIETVMRSLLGNDYIATIVPVKTSRSFLEQIAHRVEPYRPTKRLDTHIALNSPFSFLMDDLMISNPSTLVFELKPKWGFKPRWGHLKKQTYCRYCMHAHLRQQATYGYCPLDLYSEDPIRVERALEILFERPIEKTLKATSQGRPVSLSGLYLENVKLPSLLAAILQQDPILSRLKQLQSQLDSLDVEAIWPLFKDNRPSHSNDIQLWRHVIERFLNRLPCSDEERAMQRIYEYVLSMTFKDCSLMISISPFADAGQKQIKIDDRVFYYRITVIDIDLKDVNKIPYWYQLDKTIVQYAIDTNYQKPTACHA
;
A
#
# COMPACT_ATOMS: atom_id res chain seq x y z
N MET A 1 -5.58 17.75 21.61
CA MET A 1 -4.85 16.59 21.06
C MET A 1 -4.73 15.56 22.17
N ILE A 2 -5.09 14.30 21.92
CA ILE A 2 -5.01 13.22 22.91
C ILE A 2 -3.53 13.01 23.26
N VAL A 3 -3.21 12.79 24.53
CA VAL A 3 -1.86 12.45 25.00
C VAL A 3 -1.83 10.95 25.25
N LEU A 4 -0.96 10.27 24.52
CA LEU A 4 -0.70 8.85 24.61
C LEU A 4 0.50 8.65 25.54
N ASP A 5 0.25 8.78 26.85
CA ASP A 5 1.26 8.62 27.93
C ASP A 5 0.77 7.60 28.96
N THR A 6 -0.07 6.67 28.50
CA THR A 6 -0.71 5.62 29.29
C THR A 6 0.04 4.30 29.15
N HIS A 7 0.23 3.57 30.25
CA HIS A 7 0.53 2.14 30.34
C HIS A 7 1.13 1.49 29.07
N ALA A 8 2.45 1.65 28.86
CA ALA A 8 3.17 1.00 27.76
C ALA A 8 3.03 -0.54 27.80
N ASP A 9 2.70 -1.09 28.97
CA ASP A 9 2.35 -2.48 29.20
C ASP A 9 1.05 -2.94 28.52
N CYS A 10 0.17 -2.01 28.14
CA CYS A 10 -1.02 -2.29 27.36
C CYS A 10 -0.76 -2.31 25.85
N TRP A 11 0.49 -2.19 25.37
CA TRP A 11 0.78 -2.18 23.94
C TRP A 11 1.61 -3.40 23.51
N SER A 12 1.31 -3.97 22.35
CA SER A 12 2.01 -5.13 21.79
C SER A 12 2.49 -4.87 20.36
N TYR A 13 3.55 -5.58 19.95
CA TYR A 13 4.13 -5.45 18.60
C TYR A 13 3.20 -6.10 17.56
N VAL A 14 2.90 -5.39 16.47
CA VAL A 14 2.14 -5.92 15.33
C VAL A 14 3.06 -6.15 14.14
N ASN A 15 3.70 -5.09 13.65
CA ASN A 15 4.52 -5.12 12.44
C ASN A 15 5.43 -3.88 12.35
N GLU A 16 6.43 -3.91 11.47
CA GLU A 16 7.23 -2.73 11.15
C GLU A 16 7.61 -2.63 9.66
N GLY A 17 7.36 -1.43 9.12
CA GLY A 17 7.78 -1.02 7.79
C GLY A 17 9.22 -0.50 7.77
N ASN A 18 9.61 0.12 6.66
CA ASN A 18 10.91 0.82 6.62
C ASN A 18 10.89 2.16 7.39
N GLN A 19 9.71 2.70 7.66
CA GLN A 19 9.56 4.05 8.22
C GLN A 19 8.68 4.09 9.47
N ASN A 20 7.88 3.05 9.72
CA ASN A 20 6.79 3.07 10.69
C ASN A 20 6.82 1.79 11.53
N LEU A 21 6.72 1.92 12.86
CA LEU A 21 6.43 0.82 13.77
C LEU A 21 4.92 0.81 14.06
N VAL A 22 4.29 -0.35 13.99
CA VAL A 22 2.87 -0.53 14.32
C VAL A 22 2.75 -1.36 15.59
N ILE A 23 2.08 -0.78 16.58
CA ILE A 23 1.75 -1.39 17.86
C ILE A 23 0.24 -1.45 18.05
N ARG A 24 -0.22 -2.43 18.81
CA ARG A 24 -1.63 -2.64 19.12
C ARG A 24 -1.90 -2.36 20.58
N TYR A 25 -3.04 -1.75 20.88
CA TYR A 25 -3.54 -1.64 22.25
C TYR A 25 -4.28 -2.91 22.69
N GLU A 26 -3.93 -3.43 23.86
CA GLU A 26 -4.51 -4.61 24.51
C GLU A 26 -5.10 -4.28 25.90
N GLY A 27 -5.20 -2.99 26.24
CA GLY A 27 -5.82 -2.56 27.50
C GLY A 27 -7.34 -2.47 27.42
N ASN A 28 -7.96 -2.04 28.53
CA ASN A 28 -9.42 -1.97 28.65
C ASN A 28 -10.00 -0.57 28.38
N ASP A 29 -9.16 0.44 28.09
CA ASP A 29 -9.63 1.79 27.81
C ASP A 29 -10.17 1.89 26.37
N THR A 30 -11.47 2.08 26.27
CA THR A 30 -12.17 2.22 24.98
C THR A 30 -11.68 3.38 24.12
N LEU A 31 -11.03 4.40 24.70
CA LEU A 31 -10.42 5.51 23.95
C LEU A 31 -9.28 5.05 23.04
N PHE A 32 -8.66 3.91 23.35
CA PHE A 32 -7.48 3.39 22.67
C PHE A 32 -7.74 2.03 22.00
N ASN A 33 -8.99 1.64 21.72
CA ASN A 33 -9.32 0.42 20.91
C ASN A 33 -8.89 0.55 19.43
N ARG A 34 -7.64 0.91 19.20
CA ARG A 34 -7.02 1.37 17.97
C ARG A 34 -5.54 0.97 17.97
N ASP A 35 -4.99 0.74 16.79
CA ASP A 35 -3.56 0.57 16.60
C ASP A 35 -2.84 1.92 16.66
N GLY A 36 -1.61 1.90 17.19
CA GLY A 36 -0.68 3.01 17.22
C GLY A 36 0.39 2.86 16.13
N GLU A 37 0.66 3.93 15.40
CA GLU A 37 1.80 4.03 14.49
C GLU A 37 2.83 5.03 15.03
N VAL A 38 4.04 4.53 15.32
CA VAL A 38 5.15 5.31 15.88
C VAL A 38 6.20 5.59 14.81
N ARG A 39 6.54 6.88 14.66
CA ARG A 39 7.59 7.38 13.76
C ARG A 39 8.14 8.71 14.28
N GLU A 40 9.40 9.03 13.99
CA GLU A 40 9.97 10.38 14.20
C GLU A 40 9.26 11.39 13.30
N LEU A 41 8.40 12.21 13.89
CA LEU A 41 7.67 13.24 13.18
C LEU A 41 7.67 14.53 14.03
N ASP A 42 8.07 15.63 13.40
CA ASP A 42 7.76 16.95 13.95
C ASP A 42 6.26 17.30 13.78
N GLU A 43 5.82 18.35 14.46
CA GLU A 43 4.42 18.81 14.42
C GLU A 43 3.95 19.17 13.01
N GLN A 44 4.83 19.71 12.18
CA GLN A 44 4.48 20.12 10.82
C GLN A 44 4.24 18.90 9.93
N THR A 45 5.08 17.88 10.07
CA THR A 45 5.00 16.63 9.30
C THR A 45 3.78 15.82 9.70
N ILE A 46 3.40 15.79 10.99
CA ILE A 46 2.20 15.08 11.41
C ILE A 46 0.92 15.75 10.88
N VAL A 47 0.85 17.08 10.98
CA VAL A 47 -0.26 17.88 10.43
C VAL A 47 -0.33 17.71 8.92
N PHE A 48 0.81 17.77 8.23
CA PHE A 48 0.87 17.52 6.79
C PHE A 48 0.37 16.13 6.43
N LYS A 49 0.84 15.07 7.09
CA LYS A 49 0.42 13.67 6.81
C LYS A 49 -1.09 13.52 7.00
N GLN A 50 -1.65 14.10 8.07
CA GLN A 50 -3.09 14.10 8.31
C GLN A 50 -3.84 14.82 7.19
N GLN A 51 -3.45 16.04 6.85
CA GLN A 51 -4.11 16.83 5.82
C GLN A 51 -3.96 16.21 4.42
N PHE A 52 -2.83 15.57 4.16
CA PHE A 52 -2.56 14.85 2.92
C PHE A 52 -3.48 13.64 2.79
N ILE A 53 -3.66 12.83 3.84
CA ILE A 53 -4.62 11.72 3.82
C ILE A 53 -6.04 12.24 3.63
N GLU A 54 -6.46 13.21 4.44
CA GLU A 54 -7.82 13.74 4.45
C GLU A 54 -8.20 14.51 3.18
N THR A 55 -7.25 15.23 2.56
CA THR A 55 -7.53 16.01 1.35
C THR A 55 -7.14 15.26 0.08
N VAL A 56 -5.91 14.75 0.00
CA VAL A 56 -5.34 14.20 -1.23
C VAL A 56 -5.80 12.77 -1.44
N MET A 57 -5.55 11.89 -0.47
CA MET A 57 -5.84 10.47 -0.64
C MET A 57 -7.34 10.17 -0.69
N ARG A 58 -8.15 10.83 0.16
CA ARG A 58 -9.62 10.70 0.09
C ARG A 58 -10.20 11.19 -1.24
N SER A 59 -9.67 12.26 -1.84
CA SER A 59 -10.14 12.74 -3.15
C SER A 59 -9.82 11.78 -4.29
N LEU A 60 -8.69 11.08 -4.22
CA LEU A 60 -8.24 10.15 -5.27
C LEU A 60 -8.84 8.74 -5.10
N LEU A 61 -8.89 8.22 -3.87
CA LEU A 61 -9.32 6.85 -3.58
C LEU A 61 -10.79 6.75 -3.16
N GLY A 62 -11.35 7.79 -2.55
CA GLY A 62 -12.68 7.78 -1.94
C GLY A 62 -12.65 7.50 -0.43
N ASN A 63 -13.67 7.98 0.28
CA ASN A 63 -13.73 7.92 1.74
C ASN A 63 -13.76 6.50 2.31
N ASP A 64 -14.45 5.59 1.62
CA ASP A 64 -14.68 4.21 2.08
C ASP A 64 -13.41 3.36 2.17
N TYR A 65 -12.34 3.78 1.51
CA TYR A 65 -11.09 3.02 1.44
C TYR A 65 -9.99 3.57 2.36
N ILE A 66 -10.24 4.65 3.08
CA ILE A 66 -9.22 5.34 3.88
C ILE A 66 -9.61 5.29 5.36
N ALA A 67 -8.78 4.61 6.16
CA ALA A 67 -8.93 4.59 7.61
C ALA A 67 -8.76 5.99 8.20
N THR A 68 -9.50 6.26 9.27
CA THR A 68 -9.35 7.50 10.02
C THR A 68 -8.08 7.42 10.84
N ILE A 69 -7.25 8.46 10.75
CA ILE A 69 -6.05 8.63 11.56
C ILE A 69 -6.22 9.80 12.52
N VAL A 70 -5.81 9.62 13.78
CA VAL A 70 -5.88 10.64 14.81
C VAL A 70 -4.47 10.92 15.32
N PRO A 71 -3.94 12.15 15.14
CA PRO A 71 -2.65 12.51 15.71
C PRO A 71 -2.75 12.58 17.24
N VAL A 72 -1.77 12.00 17.91
CA VAL A 72 -1.65 11.97 19.37
C VAL A 72 -0.27 12.44 19.79
N LYS A 73 -0.19 13.07 20.97
CA LYS A 73 1.10 13.42 21.60
C LYS A 73 1.69 12.20 22.26
N THR A 74 2.98 11.96 22.10
CA THR A 74 3.71 10.89 22.77
C THR A 74 4.86 11.47 23.59
N SER A 75 5.07 10.96 24.80
CA SER A 75 6.22 11.34 25.62
C SER A 75 7.44 10.49 25.23
N ARG A 76 8.65 11.05 25.40
CA ARG A 76 9.88 10.28 25.23
C ARG A 76 9.94 9.06 26.15
N SER A 77 9.49 9.22 27.40
CA SER A 77 9.46 8.12 28.37
C SER A 77 8.54 6.98 27.91
N PHE A 78 7.38 7.30 27.36
CA PHE A 78 6.49 6.30 26.77
C PHE A 78 7.16 5.57 25.60
N LEU A 79 7.80 6.30 24.67
CA LEU A 79 8.47 5.70 23.51
C LEU A 79 9.67 4.83 23.90
N GLU A 80 10.42 5.20 24.93
CA GLU A 80 11.51 4.37 25.49
C GLU A 80 10.97 3.05 26.05
N GLN A 81 9.85 3.08 26.77
CA GLN A 81 9.20 1.88 27.31
C GLN A 81 8.67 0.98 26.17
N ILE A 82 8.04 1.56 25.15
CA ILE A 82 7.58 0.81 23.97
C ILE A 82 8.77 0.17 23.27
N ALA A 83 9.85 0.91 23.00
CA ALA A 83 11.03 0.40 22.31
C ALA A 83 11.62 -0.80 23.02
N HIS A 84 11.81 -0.72 24.35
CA HIS A 84 12.28 -1.85 25.15
C HIS A 84 11.34 -3.07 25.08
N ARG A 85 10.02 -2.85 25.10
CA ARG A 85 9.03 -3.93 25.11
C ARG A 85 8.92 -4.66 23.77
N VAL A 86 8.99 -3.93 22.66
CA VAL A 86 8.82 -4.53 21.32
C VAL A 86 10.10 -5.16 20.79
N GLU A 87 11.29 -4.73 21.25
CA GLU A 87 12.60 -5.18 20.75
C GLU A 87 12.72 -6.71 20.57
N PRO A 88 12.30 -7.57 21.53
CA PRO A 88 12.40 -9.02 21.37
C PRO A 88 11.56 -9.62 20.23
N TYR A 89 10.54 -8.88 19.76
CA TYR A 89 9.60 -9.31 18.71
C TYR A 89 9.96 -8.76 17.33
N ARG A 90 10.94 -7.85 17.25
CA ARG A 90 11.36 -7.24 15.99
C ARG A 90 12.13 -8.24 15.12
N PRO A 91 11.91 -8.28 13.79
CA PRO A 91 12.67 -9.15 12.91
C PRO A 91 14.17 -8.84 12.96
N THR A 92 15.04 -9.85 12.91
CA THR A 92 16.51 -9.67 13.01
C THR A 92 17.06 -8.60 12.06
N LYS A 93 16.56 -8.56 10.82
CA LYS A 93 16.93 -7.56 9.80
C LYS A 93 16.56 -6.10 10.14
N ARG A 94 15.80 -5.88 11.21
CA ARG A 94 15.32 -4.57 11.68
C ARG A 94 16.01 -4.13 12.96
N LEU A 95 16.73 -5.00 13.65
CA LEU A 95 17.43 -4.65 14.89
C LEU A 95 18.52 -3.59 14.65
N ASP A 96 19.02 -3.47 13.41
CA ASP A 96 19.95 -2.40 13.01
C ASP A 96 19.27 -1.03 12.81
N THR A 97 17.95 -0.96 12.96
CA THR A 97 17.17 0.29 12.86
C THR A 97 16.57 0.65 14.21
N HIS A 98 16.57 1.94 14.55
CA HIS A 98 16.09 2.42 15.84
C HIS A 98 14.66 2.95 15.79
N ILE A 99 13.91 2.75 16.87
CA ILE A 99 12.63 3.41 17.09
C ILE A 99 12.91 4.85 17.49
N ALA A 100 12.15 5.77 16.90
CA ALA A 100 12.31 7.19 17.13
C ALA A 100 11.83 7.59 18.53
N LEU A 101 12.74 7.84 19.45
CA LEU A 101 12.43 8.17 20.85
C LEU A 101 12.10 9.66 21.07
N ASN A 102 12.54 10.52 20.16
CA ASN A 102 12.33 11.97 20.25
C ASN A 102 11.09 12.42 19.47
N SER A 103 10.21 11.50 19.08
CA SER A 103 8.99 11.88 18.36
C SER A 103 7.94 12.44 19.32
N PRO A 104 7.59 13.74 19.24
CA PRO A 104 6.54 14.30 20.08
C PRO A 104 5.14 13.81 19.68
N PHE A 105 4.99 13.16 18.52
CA PHE A 105 3.69 12.72 18.04
C PHE A 105 3.69 11.33 17.36
N SER A 106 2.54 10.66 17.44
CA SER A 106 2.22 9.39 16.79
C SER A 106 0.81 9.43 16.21
N PHE A 107 0.39 8.39 15.49
CA PHE A 107 -1.00 8.25 15.02
C PHE A 107 -1.73 7.11 15.73
N LEU A 108 -3.02 7.32 16.00
CA LEU A 108 -3.97 6.25 16.27
C LEU A 108 -4.82 5.97 15.03
N MET A 109 -5.02 4.70 14.70
CA MET A 109 -5.90 4.25 13.62
C MET A 109 -6.70 3.02 14.06
N ASP A 110 -7.84 2.75 13.43
CA ASP A 110 -8.60 1.53 13.76
C ASP A 110 -7.75 0.27 13.47
N ASP A 111 -7.78 -0.73 14.38
CA ASP A 111 -7.10 -1.99 14.15
C ASP A 111 -7.81 -2.75 13.03
N LEU A 112 -7.17 -2.79 11.85
CA LEU A 112 -7.72 -3.43 10.65
C LEU A 112 -7.58 -4.96 10.68
N MET A 113 -6.81 -5.51 11.63
CA MET A 113 -6.44 -6.92 11.75
C MET A 113 -7.30 -7.65 12.80
N ILE A 114 -7.75 -6.93 13.83
CA ILE A 114 -8.67 -7.45 14.84
C ILE A 114 -10.10 -7.15 14.44
N SER A 115 -10.83 -8.24 14.27
CA SER A 115 -12.25 -8.25 13.96
C SER A 115 -12.90 -9.44 14.65
N ASN A 116 -14.21 -9.62 14.46
CA ASN A 116 -14.95 -10.73 15.04
C ASN A 116 -14.26 -12.08 14.75
N PRO A 117 -14.33 -13.09 15.65
CA PRO A 117 -13.63 -14.37 15.52
C PRO A 117 -13.78 -15.09 14.17
N SER A 118 -14.88 -14.83 13.47
CA SER A 118 -15.19 -15.43 12.16
C SER A 118 -14.73 -14.58 10.97
N THR A 119 -13.92 -13.54 11.19
CA THR A 119 -13.44 -12.64 10.16
C THR A 119 -12.01 -13.00 9.77
N LEU A 120 -11.77 -13.09 8.48
CA LEU A 120 -10.43 -13.24 7.90
C LEU A 120 -10.00 -11.94 7.27
N VAL A 121 -8.76 -11.53 7.52
CA VAL A 121 -8.19 -10.30 6.99
C VAL A 121 -7.01 -10.64 6.08
N PHE A 122 -7.07 -10.15 4.85
CA PHE A 122 -6.03 -10.31 3.85
C PHE A 122 -5.28 -8.99 3.65
N GLU A 123 -3.95 -9.05 3.68
CA GLU A 123 -3.08 -7.96 3.24
C GLU A 123 -2.56 -8.31 1.84
N LEU A 124 -3.14 -7.69 0.81
CA LEU A 124 -2.77 -7.89 -0.60
C LEU A 124 -2.01 -6.68 -1.11
N LYS A 125 -0.79 -6.88 -1.61
CA LYS A 125 0.02 -5.83 -2.24
C LYS A 125 -0.01 -6.00 -3.77
N PRO A 126 -0.91 -5.31 -4.49
CA PRO A 126 -1.21 -5.61 -5.88
C PRO A 126 -0.10 -5.20 -6.85
N LYS A 127 0.84 -4.34 -6.44
CA LYS A 127 1.94 -3.81 -7.28
C LYS A 127 1.39 -3.01 -8.48
N TRP A 128 2.15 -2.99 -9.58
CA TRP A 128 1.90 -2.19 -10.78
C TRP A 128 0.86 -2.85 -11.69
N GLY A 129 -0.24 -2.15 -11.97
CA GLY A 129 -1.37 -2.64 -12.78
C GLY A 129 -1.35 -2.25 -14.25
N PHE A 130 -0.24 -1.69 -14.75
CA PHE A 130 -0.12 -1.26 -16.15
C PHE A 130 1.31 -1.45 -16.68
N LYS A 131 1.45 -1.35 -18.01
CA LYS A 131 2.73 -1.24 -18.71
C LYS A 131 2.88 0.18 -19.26
N PRO A 132 4.09 0.77 -19.27
CA PRO A 132 4.29 2.08 -19.87
C PRO A 132 3.98 2.03 -21.36
N ARG A 133 3.45 3.14 -21.88
CA ARG A 133 3.11 3.29 -23.31
C ARG A 133 4.34 3.46 -24.20
N TRP A 134 5.40 4.04 -23.64
CA TRP A 134 6.63 4.41 -24.34
C TRP A 134 7.84 3.75 -23.67
N GLY A 135 9.01 3.84 -24.32
CA GLY A 135 10.26 3.25 -23.84
C GLY A 135 10.58 1.92 -24.51
N HIS A 136 11.59 1.23 -23.97
CA HIS A 136 12.13 0.00 -24.56
C HIS A 136 11.08 -1.11 -24.73
N LEU A 137 11.19 -1.92 -25.79
CA LEU A 137 10.24 -3.00 -26.11
C LEU A 137 10.00 -3.96 -24.92
N LYS A 138 11.03 -4.28 -24.14
CA LYS A 138 10.90 -5.13 -22.94
C LYS A 138 9.87 -4.57 -21.94
N LYS A 139 9.79 -3.24 -21.75
CA LYS A 139 8.83 -2.59 -20.85
C LYS A 139 7.40 -2.63 -21.39
N GLN A 140 7.24 -2.59 -22.71
CA GLN A 140 5.95 -2.70 -23.38
C GLN A 140 5.46 -4.15 -23.44
N THR A 141 6.38 -5.12 -23.46
CA THR A 141 6.07 -6.55 -23.48
C THR A 141 5.79 -7.11 -22.08
N TYR A 142 6.66 -6.83 -21.11
CA TYR A 142 6.61 -7.42 -19.77
C TYR A 142 6.34 -6.38 -18.69
N CYS A 143 5.60 -6.78 -17.64
CA CYS A 143 5.33 -5.87 -16.53
C CYS A 143 6.58 -5.63 -15.68
N ARG A 144 6.60 -4.48 -15.00
CA ARG A 144 7.69 -4.06 -14.10
C ARG A 144 7.98 -5.08 -13.01
N TYR A 145 6.94 -5.75 -12.48
CA TYR A 145 7.08 -6.75 -11.42
C TYR A 145 7.81 -8.00 -11.90
N CYS A 146 7.41 -8.58 -13.04
CA CYS A 146 8.02 -9.81 -13.56
C CYS A 146 9.49 -9.60 -13.93
N MET A 147 9.83 -8.48 -14.59
CA MET A 147 11.23 -8.15 -14.88
C MET A 147 12.06 -7.93 -13.59
N HIS A 148 11.48 -7.29 -12.57
CA HIS A 148 12.17 -7.08 -11.30
C HIS A 148 12.33 -8.38 -10.49
N ALA A 149 11.36 -9.28 -10.55
CA ALA A 149 11.46 -10.60 -9.94
C ALA A 149 12.60 -11.42 -10.59
N HIS A 150 12.75 -11.31 -11.92
CA HIS A 150 13.88 -11.90 -12.64
C HIS A 150 15.23 -11.35 -12.16
N LEU A 151 15.38 -10.03 -12.06
CA LEU A 151 16.60 -9.41 -11.50
C LEU A 151 16.93 -9.92 -10.09
N ARG A 152 15.90 -10.12 -9.25
CA ARG A 152 16.05 -10.61 -7.88
C ARG A 152 16.12 -12.13 -7.76
N GLN A 153 16.08 -12.85 -8.88
CA GLN A 153 16.02 -14.32 -8.92
C GLN A 153 14.87 -14.89 -8.06
N GLN A 154 13.76 -14.16 -8.01
CA GLN A 154 12.58 -14.52 -7.21
C GLN A 154 11.58 -15.30 -8.06
N ALA A 155 11.21 -16.49 -7.60
CA ALA A 155 10.17 -17.28 -8.24
C ALA A 155 8.81 -16.56 -8.16
N THR A 156 8.12 -16.49 -9.30
CA THR A 156 6.75 -15.92 -9.40
C THR A 156 5.69 -16.97 -9.63
N TYR A 157 6.07 -18.21 -9.95
CA TYR A 157 5.14 -19.33 -10.21
C TYR A 157 4.05 -19.02 -11.24
N GLY A 158 4.31 -18.06 -12.15
CA GLY A 158 3.36 -17.59 -13.16
C GLY A 158 2.58 -16.34 -12.78
N TYR A 159 2.56 -15.95 -11.50
CA TYR A 159 1.87 -14.75 -11.01
C TYR A 159 2.33 -13.48 -11.74
N CYS A 160 1.36 -12.70 -12.19
CA CYS A 160 1.55 -11.38 -12.77
C CYS A 160 0.54 -10.41 -12.15
N PRO A 161 0.97 -9.25 -11.64
CA PRO A 161 0.03 -8.21 -11.22
C PRO A 161 -1.00 -7.83 -12.29
N LEU A 162 -0.64 -7.86 -13.57
CA LEU A 162 -1.59 -7.51 -14.63
C LEU A 162 -2.74 -8.52 -14.80
N ASP A 163 -2.59 -9.75 -14.30
CA ASP A 163 -3.70 -10.73 -14.22
C ASP A 163 -4.67 -10.34 -13.11
N LEU A 164 -4.15 -9.90 -11.96
CA LEU A 164 -4.95 -9.38 -10.84
C LEU A 164 -5.71 -8.09 -11.21
N TYR A 165 -5.10 -7.21 -12.01
CA TYR A 165 -5.71 -5.97 -12.52
C TYR A 165 -6.50 -6.17 -13.83
N SER A 166 -6.73 -7.41 -14.26
CA SER A 166 -7.52 -7.67 -15.45
C SER A 166 -9.01 -7.62 -15.14
N GLU A 167 -9.81 -7.29 -16.14
CA GLU A 167 -11.28 -7.40 -16.07
C GLU A 167 -11.75 -8.83 -16.38
N ASP A 168 -10.82 -9.78 -16.54
CA ASP A 168 -11.11 -11.19 -16.84
C ASP A 168 -11.17 -11.99 -15.54
N PRO A 169 -12.36 -12.49 -15.14
CA PRO A 169 -12.54 -13.23 -13.90
C PRO A 169 -11.59 -14.42 -13.73
N ILE A 170 -11.31 -15.12 -14.82
CA ILE A 170 -10.50 -16.34 -14.83
C ILE A 170 -9.04 -16.00 -14.54
N ARG A 171 -8.55 -14.87 -15.08
CA ARG A 171 -7.18 -14.40 -14.82
C ARG A 171 -7.01 -13.89 -13.40
N VAL A 172 -7.99 -13.18 -12.87
CA VAL A 172 -7.97 -12.70 -11.47
C VAL A 172 -7.97 -13.89 -10.51
N GLU A 173 -8.86 -14.86 -10.70
CA GLU A 173 -8.94 -16.06 -9.86
C GLU A 173 -7.64 -16.86 -9.92
N ARG A 174 -7.12 -17.15 -11.12
CA ARG A 174 -5.84 -17.85 -11.29
C ARG A 174 -4.67 -17.13 -10.61
N ALA A 175 -4.62 -15.80 -10.68
CA ALA A 175 -3.58 -15.03 -10.01
C ALA A 175 -3.63 -15.21 -8.49
N LEU A 176 -4.84 -15.27 -7.92
CA LEU A 176 -5.03 -15.51 -6.48
C LEU A 176 -4.76 -16.97 -6.11
N GLU A 177 -5.19 -17.95 -6.89
CA GLU A 177 -4.86 -19.36 -6.66
C GLU A 177 -3.34 -19.56 -6.53
N ILE A 178 -2.56 -18.98 -7.44
CA ILE A 178 -1.08 -19.02 -7.37
C ILE A 178 -0.58 -18.43 -6.04
N LEU A 179 -1.14 -17.30 -5.58
CA LEU A 179 -0.71 -16.67 -4.33
C LEU A 179 -1.09 -17.49 -3.08
N PHE A 180 -2.20 -18.23 -3.11
CA PHE A 180 -2.62 -19.10 -2.01
C PHE A 180 -1.82 -20.41 -1.97
N GLU A 181 -1.52 -21.00 -3.13
CA GLU A 181 -0.76 -22.25 -3.24
C GLU A 181 0.75 -22.04 -3.08
N ARG A 182 1.27 -20.94 -3.63
CA ARG A 182 2.69 -20.59 -3.65
C ARG A 182 2.88 -19.15 -3.15
N PRO A 183 2.76 -18.92 -1.83
CA PRO A 183 2.88 -17.59 -1.25
C PRO A 183 4.17 -16.89 -1.67
N ILE A 184 4.03 -15.73 -2.30
CA ILE A 184 5.16 -14.88 -2.68
C ILE A 184 5.36 -13.83 -1.59
N GLU A 185 6.59 -13.72 -1.09
CA GLU A 185 6.95 -12.80 -0.01
C GLU A 185 6.45 -11.37 -0.30
N LYS A 186 5.74 -10.78 0.66
CA LYS A 186 5.19 -9.40 0.60
C LYS A 186 4.19 -9.15 -0.54
N THR A 187 3.45 -10.19 -0.95
CA THR A 187 2.37 -10.06 -1.94
C THR A 187 1.00 -10.36 -1.33
N LEU A 188 0.83 -11.47 -0.61
CA LEU A 188 -0.42 -11.80 0.08
C LEU A 188 -0.11 -12.36 1.47
N LYS A 189 -0.84 -11.89 2.48
CA LYS A 189 -0.86 -12.49 3.83
C LYS A 189 -2.31 -12.64 4.28
N ALA A 190 -2.55 -13.62 5.14
CA ALA A 190 -3.84 -13.79 5.79
C ALA A 190 -3.65 -13.78 7.31
N THR A 191 -4.61 -13.18 8.00
CA THR A 191 -4.68 -13.18 9.46
C THR A 191 -6.10 -13.44 9.94
N SER A 192 -6.21 -14.01 11.13
CA SER A 192 -7.46 -14.20 11.87
C SER A 192 -7.23 -13.76 13.30
N GLN A 193 -8.10 -12.89 13.82
CA GLN A 193 -7.98 -12.32 15.17
C GLN A 193 -6.58 -11.73 15.44
N GLY A 194 -6.04 -10.98 14.48
CA GLY A 194 -4.70 -10.38 14.59
C GLY A 194 -3.52 -11.36 14.52
N ARG A 195 -3.74 -12.66 14.25
CA ARG A 195 -2.69 -13.68 14.17
C ARG A 195 -2.51 -14.20 12.73
N PRO A 196 -1.26 -14.40 12.24
CA PRO A 196 -1.01 -15.01 10.94
C PRO A 196 -1.65 -16.39 10.80
N VAL A 197 -2.28 -16.65 9.65
CA VAL A 197 -2.80 -17.97 9.27
C VAL A 197 -2.18 -18.45 7.97
N SER A 198 -2.06 -19.77 7.81
CA SER A 198 -1.57 -20.36 6.55
C SER A 198 -2.56 -20.08 5.43
N LEU A 199 -2.06 -19.74 4.24
CA LEU A 199 -2.90 -19.53 3.05
C LEU A 199 -3.39 -20.85 2.43
N SER A 200 -2.69 -21.95 2.65
CA SER A 200 -3.02 -23.22 2.00
C SER A 200 -4.30 -23.83 2.56
N GLY A 201 -5.21 -24.21 1.67
CA GLY A 201 -6.45 -24.91 2.05
C GLY A 201 -7.44 -24.07 2.83
N LEU A 202 -7.39 -22.74 2.71
CA LEU A 202 -8.34 -21.86 3.39
C LEU A 202 -9.72 -21.87 2.71
N TYR A 203 -10.74 -22.12 3.52
CA TYR A 203 -12.16 -21.99 3.18
C TYR A 203 -12.82 -21.09 4.21
N LEU A 204 -13.85 -20.36 3.77
CA LEU A 204 -14.78 -19.70 4.66
C LEU A 204 -16.17 -20.17 4.29
N GLU A 205 -16.87 -20.80 5.25
CA GLU A 205 -18.23 -21.30 5.01
C GLU A 205 -18.33 -22.21 3.77
N ASN A 206 -17.36 -23.12 3.60
CA ASN A 206 -17.20 -24.03 2.44
C ASN A 206 -16.91 -23.36 1.09
N VAL A 207 -16.71 -22.05 1.04
CA VAL A 207 -16.28 -21.35 -0.17
C VAL A 207 -14.75 -21.25 -0.19
N LYS A 208 -14.13 -21.59 -1.32
CA LYS A 208 -12.68 -21.43 -1.52
C LYS A 208 -12.31 -19.95 -1.46
N LEU A 209 -11.35 -19.60 -0.62
CA LEU A 209 -10.97 -18.19 -0.46
C LEU A 209 -10.34 -17.52 -1.68
N PRO A 210 -9.57 -18.21 -2.56
CA PRO A 210 -9.18 -17.62 -3.84
C PRO A 210 -10.37 -17.13 -4.66
N SER A 211 -11.41 -17.95 -4.81
CA SER A 211 -12.63 -17.63 -5.57
C SER A 211 -13.43 -16.50 -4.91
N LEU A 212 -13.58 -16.54 -3.58
CA LEU A 212 -14.27 -15.47 -2.83
C LEU A 212 -13.54 -14.13 -2.95
N LEU A 213 -12.21 -14.13 -2.78
CA LEU A 213 -11.41 -12.92 -2.90
C LEU A 213 -11.39 -12.40 -4.35
N ALA A 214 -11.39 -13.29 -5.35
CA ALA A 214 -11.50 -12.92 -6.76
C ALA A 214 -12.83 -12.21 -7.04
N ALA A 215 -13.94 -12.77 -6.55
CA ALA A 215 -15.26 -12.19 -6.74
C ALA A 215 -15.39 -10.82 -6.05
N ILE A 216 -14.83 -10.67 -4.83
CA ILE A 216 -14.77 -9.37 -4.13
C ILE A 216 -14.00 -8.34 -4.95
N LEU A 217 -12.80 -8.70 -5.44
CA LEU A 217 -11.93 -7.79 -6.18
C LEU A 217 -12.47 -7.43 -7.57
N GLN A 218 -13.36 -8.24 -8.13
CA GLN A 218 -14.09 -7.94 -9.37
C GLN A 218 -15.31 -7.07 -9.12
N GLN A 219 -16.04 -7.30 -8.02
CA GLN A 219 -17.21 -6.50 -7.66
C GLN A 219 -16.80 -5.09 -7.20
N ASP A 220 -15.71 -4.98 -6.44
CA ASP A 220 -15.23 -3.72 -5.89
C ASP A 220 -14.36 -2.95 -6.91
N PRO A 221 -14.63 -1.65 -7.17
CA PRO A 221 -13.89 -0.89 -8.18
C PRO A 221 -12.45 -0.55 -7.80
N ILE A 222 -11.96 -0.92 -6.62
CA ILE A 222 -10.66 -0.48 -6.08
C ILE A 222 -9.49 -0.79 -7.00
N LEU A 223 -9.41 -1.99 -7.59
CA LEU A 223 -8.30 -2.34 -8.49
C LEU A 223 -8.35 -1.53 -9.79
N SER A 224 -9.55 -1.32 -10.36
CA SER A 224 -9.72 -0.45 -11.53
C SER A 224 -9.32 0.99 -11.21
N ARG A 225 -9.73 1.51 -10.05
CA ARG A 225 -9.35 2.84 -9.56
C ARG A 225 -7.84 2.97 -9.38
N LEU A 226 -7.20 2.00 -8.73
CA LEU A 226 -5.74 1.98 -8.58
C LEU A 226 -5.02 1.91 -9.92
N LYS A 227 -5.47 1.05 -10.86
CA LYS A 227 -4.90 0.97 -12.22
C LYS A 227 -4.98 2.30 -12.95
N GLN A 228 -6.13 2.99 -12.87
CA GLN A 228 -6.33 4.30 -13.49
C GLN A 228 -5.41 5.36 -12.87
N LEU A 229 -5.39 5.46 -11.53
CA LEU A 229 -4.50 6.41 -10.83
C LEU A 229 -3.04 6.15 -11.17
N GLN A 230 -2.58 4.90 -11.09
CA GLN A 230 -1.20 4.53 -11.40
C GLN A 230 -0.79 4.93 -12.82
N SER A 231 -1.64 4.65 -13.82
CA SER A 231 -1.32 4.88 -15.23
C SER A 231 -1.53 6.32 -15.70
N GLN A 232 -2.48 7.06 -15.12
CA GLN A 232 -2.73 8.46 -15.49
C GLN A 232 -1.74 9.41 -14.82
N LEU A 233 -1.37 9.14 -13.57
CA LEU A 233 -0.36 9.92 -12.84
C LEU A 233 1.07 9.60 -13.31
N ASP A 234 1.32 8.39 -13.79
CA ASP A 234 2.55 8.02 -14.49
C ASP A 234 2.33 7.90 -16.00
N SER A 235 1.97 9.03 -16.63
CA SER A 235 1.73 9.06 -18.07
C SER A 235 3.01 9.01 -18.91
N LEU A 236 4.16 9.33 -18.31
CA LEU A 236 5.43 9.55 -19.02
C LEU A 236 6.46 8.44 -18.81
N ASP A 237 6.32 7.62 -17.77
CA ASP A 237 7.37 6.73 -17.27
C ASP A 237 8.60 7.48 -16.71
N VAL A 238 9.32 6.82 -15.79
CA VAL A 238 10.48 7.39 -15.11
C VAL A 238 11.58 7.88 -16.07
N GLU A 239 11.71 7.25 -17.24
CA GLU A 239 12.69 7.66 -18.26
C GLU A 239 12.48 9.10 -18.75
N ALA A 240 11.22 9.54 -18.88
CA ALA A 240 10.87 10.90 -19.27
C ALA A 240 10.66 11.85 -18.08
N ILE A 241 10.37 11.32 -16.89
CA ILE A 241 10.34 12.13 -15.65
C ILE A 241 11.74 12.58 -15.22
N TRP A 242 12.76 11.74 -15.42
CA TRP A 242 14.13 12.03 -15.02
C TRP A 242 14.69 13.37 -15.57
N PRO A 243 14.62 13.68 -16.88
CA PRO A 243 15.06 14.98 -17.39
C PRO A 243 14.29 16.14 -16.76
N LEU A 244 12.96 16.05 -16.65
CA LEU A 244 12.14 17.09 -16.00
C LEU A 244 12.60 17.35 -14.56
N PHE A 245 12.87 16.29 -13.80
CA PHE A 245 13.38 16.40 -12.43
C PHE A 245 14.74 17.11 -12.36
N LYS A 246 15.68 16.79 -13.27
CA LYS A 246 17.00 17.44 -13.29
C LYS A 246 16.91 18.94 -13.61
N ASP A 247 16.03 19.29 -14.54
CA ASP A 247 15.93 20.66 -15.06
C ASP A 247 15.18 21.59 -14.09
N ASN A 248 14.22 21.05 -13.33
CA ASN A 248 13.37 21.84 -12.42
C ASN A 248 13.76 21.72 -10.94
N ARG A 249 14.45 20.65 -10.54
CA ARG A 249 14.93 20.39 -9.16
C ARG A 249 13.87 20.64 -8.08
N PRO A 250 12.74 19.92 -8.11
CA PRO A 250 11.68 20.10 -7.13
C PRO A 250 12.20 19.80 -5.71
N SER A 251 11.83 20.63 -4.73
CA SER A 251 12.10 20.36 -3.33
C SER A 251 11.10 19.35 -2.76
N HIS A 252 11.54 18.61 -1.73
CA HIS A 252 10.60 17.94 -0.85
C HIS A 252 9.67 18.99 -0.24
N SER A 253 8.36 18.76 -0.31
CA SER A 253 7.37 19.75 0.12
C SER A 253 6.32 19.09 1.00
N ASN A 254 6.35 19.48 2.27
CA ASN A 254 5.27 19.28 3.23
C ASN A 254 4.22 20.42 3.13
N ASP A 255 4.14 21.11 1.99
CA ASP A 255 3.10 22.10 1.73
C ASP A 255 1.85 21.42 1.18
N ILE A 256 0.80 21.37 1.99
CA ILE A 256 -0.48 20.81 1.58
C ILE A 256 -1.14 21.60 0.44
N GLN A 257 -0.92 22.91 0.34
CA GLN A 257 -1.56 23.72 -0.71
C GLN A 257 -1.02 23.36 -2.10
N LEU A 258 0.29 23.10 -2.18
CA LEU A 258 0.90 22.54 -3.38
C LEU A 258 0.19 21.24 -3.82
N TRP A 259 0.02 20.29 -2.90
CA TRP A 259 -0.59 19.00 -3.23
C TRP A 259 -2.08 19.11 -3.57
N ARG A 260 -2.80 20.04 -2.93
CA ARG A 260 -4.19 20.39 -3.30
C ARG A 260 -4.26 20.89 -4.74
N HIS A 261 -3.36 21.80 -5.11
CA HIS A 261 -3.30 22.32 -6.48
C HIS A 261 -2.95 21.23 -7.49
N VAL A 262 -1.99 20.36 -7.17
CA VAL A 262 -1.59 19.23 -8.03
C VAL A 262 -2.79 18.32 -8.31
N ILE A 263 -3.55 17.90 -7.29
CA ILE A 263 -4.71 17.03 -7.52
C ILE A 263 -5.90 17.75 -8.15
N GLU A 264 -6.12 19.03 -7.83
CA GLU A 264 -7.22 19.80 -8.42
C GLU A 264 -7.00 19.93 -9.93
N ARG A 265 -5.76 20.26 -10.34
CA ARG A 265 -5.37 20.28 -11.75
C ARG A 265 -5.50 18.92 -12.41
N PHE A 266 -5.07 17.84 -11.74
CA PHE A 266 -5.18 16.48 -12.26
C PHE A 266 -6.64 16.05 -12.47
N LEU A 267 -7.48 16.19 -11.43
CA LEU A 267 -8.88 15.75 -11.43
C LEU A 267 -9.73 16.55 -12.42
N ASN A 268 -9.51 17.87 -12.50
CA ASN A 268 -10.28 18.76 -13.38
C ASN A 268 -9.64 18.96 -14.77
N ARG A 269 -8.48 18.34 -15.03
CA ARG A 269 -7.70 18.48 -16.28
C ARG A 269 -7.41 19.93 -16.64
N LEU A 270 -7.03 20.74 -15.64
CA LEU A 270 -6.79 22.17 -15.84
C LEU A 270 -5.53 22.42 -16.69
N PRO A 271 -5.53 23.44 -17.57
CA PRO A 271 -4.35 23.82 -18.33
C PRO A 271 -3.25 24.40 -17.43
N CYS A 272 -2.01 24.39 -17.93
CA CYS A 272 -0.86 24.98 -17.25
C CYS A 272 0.24 25.39 -18.24
N SER A 273 1.12 26.31 -17.81
CA SER A 273 2.34 26.68 -18.53
C SER A 273 3.31 25.50 -18.62
N ASP A 274 4.38 25.60 -19.42
CA ASP A 274 5.31 24.47 -19.57
C ASP A 274 6.14 24.17 -18.33
N GLU A 275 6.56 25.20 -17.57
CA GLU A 275 7.24 25.02 -16.27
C GLU A 275 6.29 24.37 -15.25
N GLU A 276 5.06 24.86 -15.18
CA GLU A 276 4.02 24.29 -14.33
C GLU A 276 3.68 22.85 -14.72
N ARG A 277 3.70 22.55 -16.03
CA ARG A 277 3.47 21.21 -16.57
C ARG A 277 4.60 20.26 -16.15
N ALA A 278 5.85 20.70 -16.22
CA ALA A 278 6.98 19.89 -15.79
C ALA A 278 6.87 19.52 -14.30
N MET A 279 6.63 20.52 -13.44
CA MET A 279 6.42 20.31 -12.00
C MET A 279 5.20 19.42 -11.71
N GLN A 280 4.09 19.64 -12.41
CA GLN A 280 2.89 18.81 -12.32
C GLN A 280 3.21 17.34 -12.61
N ARG A 281 3.91 17.04 -13.71
CA ARG A 281 4.27 15.65 -14.07
C ARG A 281 5.19 14.99 -13.06
N ILE A 282 6.11 15.74 -12.46
CA ILE A 282 6.99 15.20 -11.41
C ILE A 282 6.17 14.83 -10.16
N TYR A 283 5.30 15.71 -9.68
CA TYR A 283 4.48 15.43 -8.50
C TYR A 283 3.43 14.35 -8.74
N GLU A 284 2.80 14.32 -9.91
CA GLU A 284 1.93 13.21 -10.32
C GLU A 284 2.68 11.88 -10.31
N TYR A 285 3.90 11.84 -10.87
CA TYR A 285 4.72 10.64 -10.85
C TYR A 285 5.02 10.17 -9.42
N VAL A 286 5.36 11.07 -8.50
CA VAL A 286 5.57 10.73 -7.07
C VAL A 286 4.30 10.17 -6.43
N LEU A 287 3.13 10.74 -6.70
CA LEU A 287 1.85 10.17 -6.24
C LEU A 287 1.61 8.79 -6.82
N SER A 288 1.91 8.57 -8.11
CA SER A 288 1.78 7.25 -8.74
C SER A 288 2.61 6.18 -8.01
N MET A 289 3.80 6.55 -7.51
CA MET A 289 4.69 5.65 -6.78
C MET A 289 4.14 5.25 -5.41
N THR A 290 3.23 6.04 -4.85
CA THR A 290 2.44 5.68 -3.67
C THR A 290 1.47 4.54 -4.02
N PHE A 291 0.66 4.71 -5.07
CA PHE A 291 -0.32 3.69 -5.49
C PHE A 291 0.30 2.41 -6.03
N LYS A 292 1.53 2.46 -6.55
CA LYS A 292 2.29 1.28 -7.00
C LYS A 292 2.84 0.43 -5.85
N ASP A 293 2.86 0.98 -4.63
CA ASP A 293 3.47 0.39 -3.45
C ASP A 293 2.51 0.30 -2.24
N CYS A 294 1.25 0.71 -2.39
CA CYS A 294 0.22 0.56 -1.36
C CYS A 294 -0.22 -0.91 -1.19
N SER A 295 -0.89 -1.19 -0.08
CA SER A 295 -1.47 -2.51 0.21
C SER A 295 -2.98 -2.38 0.43
N LEU A 296 -3.73 -3.43 0.09
CA LEU A 296 -5.16 -3.56 0.33
C LEU A 296 -5.36 -4.46 1.54
N MET A 297 -6.00 -3.93 2.58
CA MET A 297 -6.50 -4.67 3.73
C MET A 297 -7.95 -5.06 3.46
N ILE A 298 -8.19 -6.35 3.25
CA ILE A 298 -9.50 -6.90 2.86
C ILE A 298 -9.99 -7.78 3.99
N SER A 299 -10.95 -7.29 4.78
CA SER A 299 -11.63 -8.10 5.79
C SER A 299 -12.86 -8.78 5.19
N ILE A 300 -13.09 -10.05 5.53
CA ILE A 300 -14.19 -10.87 5.03
C ILE A 300 -14.82 -11.63 6.21
N SER A 301 -16.13 -11.52 6.37
CA SER A 301 -16.90 -12.15 7.46
C SER A 301 -18.20 -12.76 6.94
N PRO A 302 -18.68 -13.88 7.50
CA PRO A 302 -20.02 -14.39 7.22
C PRO A 302 -21.12 -13.62 8.00
N PHE A 303 -20.74 -12.76 8.95
CA PHE A 303 -21.65 -11.98 9.76
C PHE A 303 -21.60 -10.51 9.39
N ALA A 304 -22.76 -9.86 9.39
CA ALA A 304 -22.88 -8.45 9.07
C ALA A 304 -22.25 -7.59 10.18
N ASP A 305 -21.50 -6.57 9.78
CA ASP A 305 -21.04 -5.48 10.64
C ASP A 305 -21.27 -4.13 9.94
N ALA A 306 -21.31 -3.04 10.73
CA ALA A 306 -21.59 -1.70 10.23
C ALA A 306 -20.58 -1.26 9.16
N GLY A 307 -21.07 -0.67 8.06
CA GLY A 307 -20.21 -0.10 7.02
C GLY A 307 -19.43 -1.13 6.18
N GLN A 308 -19.87 -2.40 6.17
CA GLN A 308 -19.34 -3.41 5.25
C GLN A 308 -20.16 -3.47 3.96
N LYS A 309 -19.48 -3.80 2.86
CA LYS A 309 -20.11 -4.16 1.57
C LYS A 309 -20.52 -5.63 1.62
N GLN A 310 -21.47 -6.02 0.77
CA GLN A 310 -21.94 -7.40 0.70
C GLN A 310 -21.57 -8.04 -0.64
N ILE A 311 -21.31 -9.34 -0.63
CA ILE A 311 -21.17 -10.18 -1.83
C ILE A 311 -21.92 -11.50 -1.61
N LYS A 312 -22.60 -11.97 -2.65
CA LYS A 312 -23.28 -13.27 -2.64
C LYS A 312 -22.50 -14.23 -3.53
N ILE A 313 -22.11 -15.38 -2.97
CA ILE A 313 -21.52 -16.50 -3.72
C ILE A 313 -22.36 -17.73 -3.43
N ASP A 314 -22.86 -18.35 -4.50
CA ASP A 314 -23.86 -19.40 -4.43
C ASP A 314 -25.06 -18.94 -3.59
N ASP A 315 -25.42 -19.69 -2.54
CA ASP A 315 -26.49 -19.35 -1.60
C ASP A 315 -26.01 -18.66 -0.31
N ARG A 316 -24.75 -18.21 -0.28
CA ARG A 316 -24.12 -17.62 0.91
C ARG A 316 -23.84 -16.13 0.70
N VAL A 317 -24.03 -15.36 1.77
CA VAL A 317 -23.72 -13.93 1.80
C VAL A 317 -22.50 -13.72 2.68
N PHE A 318 -21.55 -12.95 2.18
CA PHE A 318 -20.38 -12.50 2.91
C PHE A 318 -20.35 -10.98 2.95
N TYR A 319 -19.79 -10.46 4.02
CA TYR A 319 -19.58 -9.04 4.23
C TYR A 319 -18.08 -8.76 4.18
N TYR A 320 -17.71 -7.68 3.51
CA TYR A 320 -16.31 -7.32 3.34
C TYR A 320 -16.07 -5.82 3.46
N ARG A 321 -14.86 -5.46 3.85
CA ARG A 321 -14.35 -4.08 3.83
C ARG A 321 -12.97 -4.07 3.20
N ILE A 322 -12.69 -3.06 2.38
CA ILE A 322 -11.37 -2.85 1.78
C ILE A 322 -10.84 -1.50 2.25
N THR A 323 -9.67 -1.51 2.87
CA THR A 323 -8.93 -0.30 3.25
C THR A 323 -7.58 -0.28 2.54
N VAL A 324 -7.20 0.85 1.93
CA VAL A 324 -5.85 1.04 1.38
C VAL A 324 -4.93 1.56 2.47
N ILE A 325 -3.83 0.85 2.70
CA ILE A 325 -2.77 1.23 3.63
C ILE A 325 -1.45 1.47 2.89
N ASP A 326 -0.42 1.94 3.60
CA ASP A 326 0.88 2.32 3.03
C ASP A 326 0.80 3.48 2.01
N ILE A 327 -0.10 4.44 2.25
CA ILE A 327 -0.41 5.57 1.35
C ILE A 327 0.40 6.86 1.66
N ASP A 328 1.49 6.72 2.41
CA ASP A 328 2.38 7.84 2.71
C ASP A 328 3.02 8.40 1.43
N LEU A 329 3.05 9.72 1.34
CA LEU A 329 3.70 10.43 0.24
C LEU A 329 5.18 9.98 0.13
N LYS A 330 5.58 9.54 -1.06
CA LYS A 330 6.97 9.21 -1.33
C LYS A 330 7.80 10.48 -1.47
N ASP A 331 9.05 10.42 -1.03
CA ASP A 331 9.98 11.55 -1.20
C ASP A 331 10.35 11.73 -2.69
N VAL A 332 10.16 12.95 -3.21
CA VAL A 332 10.50 13.35 -4.59
C VAL A 332 11.98 13.11 -4.91
N ASN A 333 12.87 13.19 -3.90
CA ASN A 333 14.29 12.92 -4.07
C ASN A 333 14.61 11.45 -4.36
N LYS A 334 13.62 10.55 -4.36
CA LYS A 334 13.78 9.15 -4.78
C LYS A 334 13.71 8.96 -6.30
N ILE A 335 13.36 9.97 -7.08
CA ILE A 335 13.33 9.89 -8.55
C ILE A 335 14.67 9.41 -9.15
N PRO A 336 15.86 9.93 -8.76
CA PRO A 336 17.14 9.39 -9.22
C PRO A 336 17.29 7.88 -8.95
N TYR A 337 16.89 7.43 -7.75
CA TYR A 337 16.95 6.01 -7.40
C TYR A 337 15.99 5.16 -8.23
N TRP A 338 14.74 5.61 -8.41
CA TRP A 338 13.75 4.89 -9.23
C TRP A 338 14.17 4.81 -10.69
N TYR A 339 14.75 5.88 -11.24
CA TYR A 339 15.31 5.91 -12.59
C TYR A 339 16.47 4.90 -12.74
N GLN A 340 17.42 4.91 -11.80
CA GLN A 340 18.55 3.99 -11.85
C GLN A 340 18.10 2.53 -11.70
N LEU A 341 17.17 2.25 -10.79
CA LEU A 341 16.62 0.91 -10.61
C LEU A 341 15.89 0.42 -11.86
N ASP A 342 15.13 1.30 -12.53
CA ASP A 342 14.45 0.95 -13.78
C ASP A 342 15.45 0.58 -14.88
N LYS A 343 16.50 1.39 -15.06
CA LYS A 343 17.60 1.06 -16.00
C LYS A 343 18.23 -0.28 -15.69
N THR A 344 18.56 -0.55 -14.43
CA THR A 344 19.16 -1.84 -14.03
C THR A 344 18.26 -3.02 -14.38
N ILE A 345 16.95 -2.91 -14.16
CA ILE A 345 16.00 -3.99 -14.43
C ILE A 345 15.83 -4.24 -15.91
N VAL A 346 15.68 -3.17 -16.69
CA VAL A 346 15.51 -3.26 -18.14
C VAL A 346 16.78 -3.78 -18.79
N GLN A 347 17.95 -3.28 -18.38
CA GLN A 347 19.24 -3.75 -18.90
C GLN A 347 19.46 -5.23 -18.59
N TYR A 348 19.22 -5.67 -17.35
CA TYR A 348 19.32 -7.08 -16.99
C TYR A 348 18.37 -7.95 -17.82
N ALA A 349 17.14 -7.51 -18.04
CA ALA A 349 16.18 -8.21 -18.88
C ALA A 349 16.61 -8.27 -20.36
N ILE A 350 17.38 -7.30 -20.85
CA ILE A 350 17.97 -7.33 -22.20
C ILE A 350 19.14 -8.32 -22.24
N ASP A 351 20.09 -8.17 -21.32
CA ASP A 351 21.35 -8.93 -21.28
C ASP A 351 21.10 -10.43 -21.15
N THR A 352 20.09 -10.83 -20.37
CA THR A 352 19.73 -12.24 -20.20
C THR A 352 18.68 -12.72 -21.21
N ASN A 353 18.34 -11.90 -22.21
CA ASN A 353 17.22 -12.12 -23.14
C ASN A 353 15.94 -12.61 -22.43
N TYR A 354 15.52 -11.91 -21.38
CA TYR A 354 14.41 -12.33 -20.53
C TYR A 354 13.15 -12.61 -21.35
N GLN A 355 12.58 -13.80 -21.13
CA GLN A 355 11.30 -14.23 -21.67
C GLN A 355 10.48 -14.86 -20.55
N LYS A 356 9.20 -14.48 -20.47
CA LYS A 356 8.22 -15.11 -19.58
C LYS A 356 7.36 -16.08 -20.41
N PRO A 357 7.16 -17.34 -19.96
CA PRO A 357 6.31 -18.31 -20.69
C PRO A 357 4.87 -17.85 -20.86
N THR A 358 4.34 -17.11 -19.88
CA THR A 358 3.00 -16.52 -19.93
C THR A 358 3.08 -15.02 -20.22
N ALA A 359 2.18 -14.54 -21.08
CA ALA A 359 2.13 -13.13 -21.44
C ALA A 359 1.79 -12.23 -20.24
N CYS A 360 2.23 -10.98 -20.31
CA CYS A 360 1.81 -9.92 -19.41
C CYS A 360 0.74 -9.08 -20.12
N HIS A 361 -0.53 -9.46 -19.99
CA HIS A 361 -1.64 -8.76 -20.66
C HIS A 361 -2.00 -7.49 -19.86
N ALA A 362 -1.84 -6.32 -20.48
CA ALA A 362 -2.16 -5.02 -19.87
C ALA A 362 -3.66 -4.71 -19.95
#